data_AF-A0A150F5Q3-F1
#
_entry.id   AF-A0A150F5Q3-F1
#
_cell.length_a   1.000
_cell.length_b   1.000
_cell.length_c   1.000
_cell.angle_alpha   90.00
_cell.angle_beta   90.00
_cell.angle_gamma   90.00
#
_symmetry.space_group_name_H-M   'P 1'
#
loop_
_entity.id
_entity.type
_entity.pdbx_description
1 polymer ?
#
loop_
_entity_poly.entity_id
_entity_poly.type
_entity_poly.pdbx_seq_one_letter_code
_entity_poly.pdbx_strand_id
1 'polypeptide(L)'
;MINLKGNRIPREDNKPCGAKCKCVEPTPNLLTIELTDEQSIPRIIYKGEDITALVAVDFEWRTKDADQCGSTYFRIKHAKDSAGPMVVETKELAVGERAYGA
;
A
#
# COMPACT_ATOMS: atom_id res chain seq x y z
N MET A 1 8.90 -0.62 -16.52
CA MET A 1 8.61 -1.65 -15.48
C MET A 1 9.41 -1.36 -14.21
N ILE A 2 8.80 -0.66 -13.24
CA ILE A 2 9.37 -0.50 -11.89
C ILE A 2 8.83 -1.66 -11.05
N ASN A 3 9.71 -2.56 -10.59
CA ASN A 3 9.33 -3.70 -9.77
C ASN A 3 9.76 -3.41 -8.32
N LEU A 4 8.85 -2.93 -7.48
CA LEU A 4 9.13 -2.60 -6.07
C LEU A 4 9.24 -3.88 -5.23
N LYS A 5 10.34 -4.62 -5.39
CA LYS A 5 10.68 -5.78 -4.55
C LYS A 5 11.38 -5.30 -3.28
N GLY A 6 10.61 -4.87 -2.29
CA GLY A 6 11.12 -4.49 -0.97
C GLY A 6 11.35 -5.71 -0.08
N ASN A 7 12.47 -5.75 0.65
CA ASN A 7 12.62 -6.66 1.78
C ASN A 7 11.79 -6.15 2.97
N ARG A 8 11.10 -7.03 3.69
CA ARG A 8 10.40 -6.67 4.91
C ARG A 8 11.43 -6.32 5.98
N ILE A 9 11.60 -5.03 6.30
CA ILE A 9 12.36 -4.62 7.48
C ILE A 9 11.49 -4.98 8.70
N PRO A 10 11.95 -5.82 9.63
CA PRO A 10 11.20 -6.14 10.85
C PRO A 10 10.95 -4.85 11.63
N ARG A 11 9.71 -4.60 12.08
CA ARG A 11 9.48 -3.57 13.09
C ARG A 11 10.07 -4.06 14.42
N GLU A 12 10.68 -3.17 15.19
CA GLU A 12 11.41 -3.50 16.44
C GLU A 12 10.53 -4.21 17.49
N ASP A 13 9.20 -4.09 17.39
CA ASP A 13 8.20 -4.82 18.16
C ASP A 13 8.14 -6.34 17.86
N ASN A 14 8.79 -6.82 16.79
CA ASN A 14 9.01 -8.25 16.53
C ASN A 14 10.32 -8.74 17.17
N LYS A 15 10.31 -8.87 18.50
CA LYS A 15 11.29 -9.69 19.22
C LYS A 15 11.29 -11.11 18.61
N PRO A 16 12.44 -11.71 18.28
CA PRO A 16 12.47 -13.04 17.68
C PRO A 16 11.91 -14.05 18.69
N CYS A 17 10.75 -14.59 18.37
CA CYS A 17 10.16 -15.71 19.09
C CYS A 17 11.08 -16.91 18.92
N GLY A 18 11.73 -17.34 20.00
CA GLY A 18 12.50 -18.57 20.03
C GLY A 18 11.65 -19.78 19.64
N ALA A 19 12.28 -20.70 18.90
CA ALA A 19 11.89 -22.10 18.72
C ALA A 19 10.45 -22.38 18.22
N LYS A 20 10.33 -22.39 16.88
CA LYS A 20 9.55 -23.30 15.99
C LYS A 20 9.04 -22.48 14.82
N CYS A 21 9.80 -22.46 13.73
CA CYS A 21 9.40 -21.87 12.46
C CYS A 21 8.16 -22.61 11.95
N LYS A 22 6.96 -22.12 12.28
CA LYS A 22 5.79 -22.38 11.46
C LYS A 22 6.09 -21.71 10.12
N CYS A 23 5.97 -22.46 9.03
CA CYS A 23 5.91 -21.86 7.69
C CYS A 23 4.83 -20.78 7.76
N VAL A 24 5.24 -19.52 7.76
CA VAL A 24 4.30 -18.41 7.72
C VAL A 24 3.73 -18.48 6.32
N GLU A 25 2.50 -18.98 6.20
CA GLU A 25 1.70 -18.83 4.97
C GLU A 25 1.86 -17.37 4.52
N PRO A 26 2.26 -17.10 3.27
CA PRO A 26 2.54 -15.75 2.84
C PRO A 26 1.28 -14.92 3.05
N THR A 27 1.33 -13.99 4.02
CA THR A 27 0.25 -13.03 4.21
C THR A 27 0.02 -12.31 2.89
N PRO A 28 -1.22 -12.29 2.37
CA PRO A 28 -1.50 -11.64 1.09
C PRO A 28 -1.04 -10.18 1.14
N ASN A 29 -0.55 -9.68 0.01
CA ASN A 29 -0.11 -8.30 -0.10
C ASN A 29 -1.25 -7.36 0.33
N LEU A 30 -0.93 -6.40 1.19
CA LEU A 30 -1.89 -5.37 1.61
C LEU A 30 -2.32 -4.52 0.41
N LEU A 31 -1.35 -4.13 -0.42
CA LEU A 31 -1.53 -3.28 -1.59
C LEU A 31 -0.52 -3.72 -2.66
N THR A 32 -1.00 -3.97 -3.88
CA THR A 32 -0.19 -4.16 -5.07
C THR A 32 -0.52 -3.02 -6.05
N ILE A 33 0.51 -2.34 -6.54
CA ILE A 33 0.42 -1.30 -7.57
C ILE A 33 1.23 -1.78 -8.77
N GLU A 34 0.56 -2.02 -9.89
CA GLU A 34 1.21 -2.40 -11.15
C GLU A 34 1.07 -1.24 -12.14
N LEU A 35 2.21 -0.68 -12.55
CA LEU A 35 2.29 0.39 -13.54
C LEU A 35 3.13 -0.08 -14.73
N THR A 36 2.50 -0.20 -15.89
CA THR A 36 3.17 -0.66 -17.13
C THR A 36 4.20 0.36 -17.58
N ASP A 37 3.75 1.61 -17.73
CA ASP A 37 4.51 2.79 -18.17
C ASP A 37 3.90 4.07 -17.57
N GLU A 38 4.56 5.21 -17.73
CA GLU A 38 4.15 6.50 -17.14
C GLU A 38 2.84 7.07 -17.69
N GLN A 39 2.32 6.54 -18.80
CA GLN A 39 1.06 6.97 -19.41
C GLN A 39 -0.10 6.01 -19.10
N SER A 40 0.18 4.86 -18.46
CA SER A 40 -0.82 3.85 -18.13
C SER A 40 -1.60 4.20 -16.86
N ILE A 41 -2.89 3.84 -16.82
CA ILE A 41 -3.65 3.80 -15.57
C ILE A 41 -3.13 2.59 -14.78
N PRO A 42 -2.66 2.77 -13.52
CA PRO A 42 -2.13 1.64 -12.75
C PRO A 42 -3.24 0.65 -12.41
N ARG A 43 -2.89 -0.63 -12.34
CA ARG A 43 -3.76 -1.65 -11.73
C ARG A 43 -3.51 -1.69 -10.23
N ILE A 44 -4.58 -1.62 -9.45
CA ILE A 44 -4.51 -1.54 -7.98
C ILE A 44 -5.24 -2.73 -7.38
N ILE A 45 -4.52 -3.54 -6.60
CA ILE A 45 -5.11 -4.64 -5.82
C ILE A 45 -4.96 -4.30 -4.35
N TYR A 46 -6.05 -4.09 -3.64
CA TYR A 46 -6.06 -3.77 -2.20
C TYR A 46 -6.71 -4.91 -1.42
N LYS A 47 -5.97 -5.52 -0.48
CA LYS A 47 -6.40 -6.69 0.30
C LYS A 47 -6.96 -7.85 -0.55
N GLY A 48 -6.41 -8.03 -1.75
CA GLY A 48 -6.84 -9.06 -2.70
C GLY A 48 -7.98 -8.66 -3.64
N GLU A 49 -8.55 -7.46 -3.50
CA GLU A 49 -9.61 -6.94 -4.36
C GLU A 49 -9.05 -5.99 -5.43
N ASP A 50 -9.41 -6.21 -6.69
CA ASP A 50 -9.05 -5.33 -7.81
C ASP A 50 -9.91 -4.05 -7.77
N ILE A 51 -9.27 -2.89 -7.71
CA ILE A 51 -9.93 -1.58 -7.62
C ILE A 51 -9.98 -0.96 -9.02
N THR A 52 -11.18 -0.85 -9.56
CA THR A 52 -11.45 -0.27 -10.88
C THR A 52 -11.93 1.18 -10.80
N ALA A 53 -12.09 1.84 -11.95
CA ALA A 53 -12.55 3.23 -12.04
C ALA A 53 -11.73 4.23 -11.19
N LEU A 54 -10.40 4.07 -11.23
CA LEU A 54 -9.46 4.89 -10.48
C LEU A 54 -9.52 6.35 -10.91
N VAL A 55 -9.54 7.24 -9.93
CA VAL A 55 -9.49 8.70 -10.11
C VAL A 55 -8.11 9.22 -9.72
N ALA A 56 -7.54 8.71 -8.63
CA ALA A 56 -6.21 9.07 -8.17
C ALA A 56 -5.62 7.98 -7.28
N VAL A 57 -4.30 7.82 -7.32
CA VAL A 57 -3.55 6.94 -6.43
C VAL A 57 -2.35 7.73 -5.90
N ASP A 58 -2.34 7.98 -4.60
CA ASP A 58 -1.18 8.54 -3.90
C ASP A 58 -0.52 7.39 -3.13
N PHE A 59 0.78 7.19 -3.34
CA PHE A 59 1.58 6.26 -2.55
C PHE A 59 2.86 6.95 -2.11
N GLU A 60 3.08 6.95 -0.81
CA GLU A 60 4.27 7.50 -0.18
C GLU A 60 4.84 6.48 0.81
N TRP A 61 6.14 6.26 0.71
CA TRP A 61 6.88 5.47 1.68
C TRP A 61 8.19 6.14 1.99
N ARG A 62 8.52 6.22 3.27
CA ARG A 62 9.80 6.76 3.75
C ARG A 62 10.42 5.82 4.75
N THR A 63 11.74 5.88 4.85
CA THR A 63 12.45 5.37 6.03
C THR A 63 12.49 6.45 7.10
N LYS A 64 12.71 6.06 8.36
CA LYS A 64 13.00 7.02 9.42
C LYS A 64 14.45 7.50 9.34
N ASP A 65 15.36 6.56 9.03
CA ASP A 65 16.78 6.74 8.75
C ASP A 65 17.23 5.66 7.74
N ALA A 66 18.50 5.62 7.31
CA ALA A 66 18.98 4.66 6.30
C ALA A 66 18.62 3.18 6.58
N ASP A 67 18.53 2.81 7.86
CA ASP A 67 18.32 1.42 8.31
C ASP A 67 17.02 1.21 9.13
N GLN A 68 16.16 2.23 9.24
CA GLN A 68 14.94 2.15 10.07
C GLN A 68 13.66 2.22 9.23
N CYS A 69 12.71 1.33 9.53
CA CYS A 69 11.33 1.45 9.04
C CYS A 69 10.79 2.86 9.30
N GLY A 70 10.35 3.56 8.26
CA GLY A 70 9.61 4.82 8.43
C GLY A 70 8.12 4.60 8.29
N SER A 71 7.44 5.53 7.62
CA SER A 71 6.00 5.51 7.47
C SER A 71 5.55 5.13 6.07
N THR A 72 4.34 4.58 6.01
CA THR A 72 3.62 4.29 4.77
C THR A 72 2.35 5.11 4.77
N TYR A 73 2.12 5.85 3.70
CA TYR A 73 0.85 6.49 3.42
C TYR A 73 0.38 6.09 2.03
N PHE A 74 -0.89 5.71 1.92
CA PHE A 74 -1.51 5.60 0.61
C PHE A 74 -2.96 6.07 0.64
N ARG A 75 -3.39 6.61 -0.49
CA ARG A 75 -4.77 7.03 -0.73
C ARG A 75 -5.19 6.62 -2.14
N ILE A 76 -6.24 5.81 -2.22
CA ILE A 76 -6.82 5.34 -3.46
C ILE A 76 -8.20 5.97 -3.59
N LYS A 77 -8.38 6.82 -4.59
CA LYS A 77 -9.68 7.40 -4.96
C LYS A 77 -10.21 6.66 -6.17
N HIS A 78 -11.44 6.18 -6.10
CA HIS A 78 -12.10 5.52 -7.22
C HIS A 78 -13.56 5.95 -7.31
N ALA A 79 -14.09 5.99 -8.52
CA ALA A 79 -15.52 6.18 -8.70
C ALA A 79 -16.25 4.89 -8.32
N LYS A 80 -17.36 5.03 -7.61
CA LYS A 80 -18.31 3.96 -7.40
C LYS A 80 -19.35 4.05 -8.49
N ASP A 81 -19.45 3.01 -9.30
CA ASP A 81 -20.51 2.93 -10.29
C ASP A 81 -21.85 2.81 -9.54
N SER A 82 -22.62 3.89 -9.58
CA SER A 82 -23.96 3.96 -9.04
C SER A 82 -24.78 4.69 -10.08
N ALA A 83 -26.01 4.23 -10.33
CA ALA A 83 -26.90 4.74 -11.39
C ALA A 83 -27.36 6.22 -11.19
N GLY A 84 -26.63 7.00 -10.39
CA GLY A 84 -26.86 8.41 -10.07
C GLY A 84 -25.57 9.23 -10.22
N PRO A 85 -25.44 10.39 -9.55
CA PRO A 85 -24.25 11.23 -9.68
C PRO A 85 -22.98 10.48 -9.27
N MET A 86 -21.86 10.74 -9.97
CA MET A 86 -20.58 10.08 -9.72
C MET A 86 -20.17 10.21 -8.25
N VAL A 87 -20.24 9.12 -7.50
CA VAL A 87 -19.79 9.07 -6.10
C VAL A 87 -18.34 8.64 -6.10
N VAL A 88 -17.44 9.45 -5.53
CA VAL A 88 -16.03 9.11 -5.36
C VAL A 88 -15.83 8.49 -3.98
N GLU A 89 -15.37 7.24 -3.94
CA GLU A 89 -14.95 6.57 -2.72
C GLU A 89 -13.44 6.74 -2.50
N THR A 90 -13.03 6.88 -1.25
CA THR A 90 -11.62 7.01 -0.86
C THR A 90 -11.25 5.90 0.11
N LYS A 91 -10.23 5.11 -0.24
CA LYS A 91 -9.57 4.16 0.67
C LYS A 91 -8.24 4.77 1.08
N GLU A 92 -8.10 5.09 2.36
CA GLU A 92 -6.90 5.73 2.92
C GLU A 92 -6.31 4.87 4.03
N LEU A 93 -4.98 4.76 4.04
CA LEU A 93 -4.24 4.22 5.16
C LEU A 93 -3.01 5.10 5.42
N ALA A 94 -2.85 5.52 6.67
CA ALA A 94 -1.64 6.16 7.16
C ALA A 94 -1.07 5.30 8.30
N VAL A 95 0.17 4.85 8.17
CA VAL A 95 0.88 4.08 9.20
C VAL A 95 2.21 4.73 9.50
N GLY A 96 2.41 5.12 10.76
CA GLY A 96 3.55 5.94 11.19
C GLY A 96 3.23 7.43 11.07
N GLU A 97 4.24 8.27 11.30
CA GLU A 97 4.09 9.73 11.24
C GLU A 97 3.84 10.17 9.78
N ARG A 98 2.87 11.07 9.53
CA ARG A 98 2.61 11.63 8.19
C ARG A 98 3.76 12.56 7.77
N ALA A 99 4.04 12.67 6.47
CA ALA A 99 5.05 13.61 5.97
C ALA A 99 4.61 15.08 6.06
N TYR A 100 3.30 15.32 5.96
CA TYR A 100 2.71 16.63 6.14
C TYR A 100 1.76 16.58 7.33
N GLY A 101 2.08 17.37 8.36
CA GLY A 101 1.13 17.71 9.40
C GLY A 101 -0.08 18.43 8.80
N ALA A 102 -1.23 18.30 9.46
CA ALA A 102 -2.40 19.12 9.15
C ALA A 102 -2.09 20.62 9.28
#